data_AF-A0A3M5EEX4-F1
#
_entry.id   AF-A0A3M5EEX4-F1
#
_cell.length_a   1.000
_cell.length_b   1.000
_cell.length_c   1.000
_cell.angle_alpha   90.00
_cell.angle_beta   90.00
_cell.angle_gamma   90.00
#
_symmetry.space_group_name_H-M   'P 1'
#
loop_
_entity.id
_entity.type
_entity.pdbx_description
1 polymer ?
#
loop_
_entity_poly.entity_id
_entity_poly.type
_entity_poly.pdbx_seq_one_letter_code
_entity_poly.pdbx_strand_id
1 'polypeptide(L)' 'MPGGQWWLNRAVKGAPAPWPDVAETAFAALGHWGQALYVLPEEKLVIVRYADDRDGRFRHNEFLRLAQAAFAGEARP' A
#
# COMPACT_ATOMS: atom_id res chain seq x y z
N MET A 1 1.45 19.91 5.81
CA MET A 1 0.34 18.95 5.62
C MET A 1 0.80 17.62 6.20
N PRO A 2 0.13 17.02 7.20
CA PRO A 2 0.55 15.72 7.73
C PRO A 2 0.57 14.67 6.60
N GLY A 3 1.65 13.90 6.43
CA GLY A 3 1.81 12.97 5.31
C GLY A 3 2.48 13.55 4.05
N GLY A 4 3.38 14.52 4.17
CA GLY A 4 4.15 15.01 3.02
C GLY A 4 4.95 13.87 2.36
N GLN A 5 4.61 13.56 1.11
CA GLN A 5 5.12 12.39 0.34
C GLN A 5 4.76 11.02 0.95
N TRP A 6 3.82 10.95 1.90
CA TRP A 6 3.35 9.72 2.55
C TRP A 6 1.82 9.69 2.68
N TRP A 7 1.21 8.65 2.12
CA TRP A 7 -0.23 8.40 2.09
C TRP A 7 -0.63 7.41 3.17
N LEU A 8 -1.58 7.80 4.02
CA LEU A 8 -2.06 7.00 5.15
C LEU A 8 -3.30 6.18 4.73
N ASN A 9 -3.39 4.93 5.18
CA ASN A 9 -4.57 4.09 4.96
C ASN A 9 -5.68 4.33 5.99
N ARG A 10 -6.16 5.58 6.12
CA ARG A 10 -7.16 5.94 7.13
C ARG A 10 -8.38 6.59 6.51
N ALA A 11 -9.56 6.30 7.06
CA ALA A 11 -10.76 7.06 6.76
C ALA A 11 -10.63 8.51 7.25
N VAL A 12 -10.89 9.47 6.36
CA VAL A 12 -10.76 10.91 6.67
C VAL A 12 -12.00 11.65 6.17
N LYS A 13 -12.64 12.42 7.06
CA LYS A 13 -13.79 13.28 6.73
C LYS A 13 -14.92 12.54 6.00
N GLY A 14 -15.21 11.30 6.41
CA GLY A 14 -16.27 10.47 5.81
C GLY A 14 -15.86 9.73 4.53
N ALA A 15 -14.66 9.98 3.98
CA ALA A 15 -14.11 9.13 2.93
C ALA A 15 -13.59 7.81 3.53
N PRO A 16 -13.79 6.66 2.87
CA PRO A 16 -13.25 5.38 3.32
C PRO A 16 -11.71 5.36 3.24
N ALA A 17 -11.09 4.39 3.90
CA ALA A 17 -9.67 4.14 3.75
C ALA A 17 -9.32 3.81 2.27
N PRO A 18 -8.19 4.30 1.72
CA PRO A 18 -7.80 4.05 0.32
C PRO A 18 -7.64 2.57 -0.05
N TRP A 19 -7.20 1.73 0.89
CA TRP A 19 -6.91 0.31 0.68
C TRP A 19 -7.65 -0.51 1.75
N PRO A 20 -8.94 -0.79 1.55
CA PRO A 20 -9.77 -1.46 2.55
C PRO A 20 -9.37 -2.92 2.83
N ASP A 21 -8.57 -3.57 1.97
CA ASP A 21 -8.16 -4.96 2.17
C ASP A 21 -6.91 -5.12 3.07
N VAL A 22 -6.27 -4.03 3.49
CA VAL A 22 -5.13 -4.03 4.45
C VAL A 22 -5.49 -3.25 5.71
N ALA A 23 -4.76 -3.49 6.80
CA ALA A 23 -4.95 -2.79 8.07
C ALA A 23 -4.85 -1.25 7.92
N GLU A 24 -5.57 -0.51 8.78
CA GLU A 24 -5.51 0.96 8.80
C GLU A 24 -4.12 1.51 9.19
N THR A 25 -3.28 0.66 9.78
CA THR A 25 -1.88 0.98 10.11
C THR A 25 -0.98 0.98 8.88
N ALA A 26 -1.46 0.52 7.71
CA ALA A 26 -0.71 0.59 6.46
C ALA A 26 -0.52 2.03 5.97
N PHE A 27 0.63 2.29 5.36
CA PHE A 27 0.95 3.58 4.75
C PHE A 27 1.90 3.38 3.57
N ALA A 28 1.97 4.37 2.68
CA ALA A 28 2.79 4.27 1.47
C ALA A 28 3.46 5.58 1.09
N ALA A 29 4.59 5.50 0.39
CA ALA A 29 5.12 6.58 -0.43
C ALA A 29 4.82 6.25 -1.90
N LEU A 30 4.05 7.10 -2.57
CA LEU A 30 3.61 6.92 -3.95
C LEU A 30 4.35 7.91 -4.86
N GLY A 31 4.92 7.41 -5.96
CA GLY A 31 5.69 8.17 -6.92
C GLY A 31 5.09 8.14 -8.32
N HIS A 32 5.75 8.85 -9.24
CA HIS A 32 5.32 8.99 -10.63
C HIS A 32 5.25 7.63 -11.34
N TRP A 33 4.26 7.42 -12.22
CA TRP A 33 4.09 6.20 -13.03
C TRP A 33 3.99 4.87 -12.24
N GLY A 34 3.43 4.91 -11.03
CA GLY A 34 3.13 3.71 -10.24
C GLY A 34 4.28 3.24 -9.34
N GLN A 35 5.37 4.00 -9.28
CA GLN A 35 6.42 3.81 -8.29
C GLN A 35 5.80 3.82 -6.89
N ALA A 36 6.10 2.83 -6.06
CA ALA A 36 5.48 2.74 -4.75
C ALA A 36 6.36 2.04 -3.73
N LEU A 37 6.32 2.53 -2.50
CA LEU A 37 6.76 1.82 -1.31
C LEU A 37 5.56 1.71 -0.37
N TYR A 38 5.21 0.48 0.04
CA TYR A 38 4.17 0.22 1.02
C TYR A 38 4.79 -0.37 2.28
N VAL A 39 4.28 0.06 3.44
CA VAL A 39 4.61 -0.52 4.73
C VAL A 39 3.32 -1.07 5.34
N LEU A 40 3.33 -2.36 5.62
CA LEU A 40 2.24 -3.15 6.18
C LEU A 40 2.72 -3.69 7.55
N PRO A 41 2.53 -2.92 8.65
CA PRO A 41 3.14 -3.24 9.94
C PRO A 41 2.63 -4.55 10.56
N GLU A 42 1.32 -4.83 10.46
CA GLU A 42 0.71 -6.04 11.04
C GLU A 42 1.28 -7.31 10.39
N GLU A 43 1.59 -7.23 9.10
CA GLU A 43 2.16 -8.31 8.31
C GLU A 43 3.70 -8.35 8.36
N LYS A 44 4.34 -7.39 9.06
CA LYS A 44 5.81 -7.19 9.09
C LYS A 44 6.41 -7.12 7.68
N LEU A 45 5.70 -6.46 6.76
CA LEU A 45 6.02 -6.47 5.35
C LEU A 45 6.31 -5.05 4.84
N VAL A 46 7.41 -4.93 4.10
CA VAL A 46 7.71 -3.74 3.29
C VAL A 46 7.76 -4.17 1.83
N ILE A 47 7.02 -3.47 0.98
CA ILE A 47 6.93 -3.75 -0.45
C ILE A 47 7.53 -2.57 -1.20
N VAL A 48 8.52 -2.82 -2.04
CA VAL A 48 9.10 -1.81 -2.95
C VAL A 48 8.76 -2.20 -4.38
N ARG A 49 8.18 -1.27 -5.13
CA ARG A 49 7.73 -1.47 -6.49
C ARG A 49 8.26 -0.37 -7.42
N TYR A 50 9.02 -0.79 -8.42
CA TYR A 50 9.32 0.00 -9.61
C TYR A 50 8.33 -0.36 -10.72
N ALA A 51 7.81 0.65 -11.42
CA ALA A 51 6.76 0.46 -12.42
C ALA A 51 6.71 1.53 -13.50
N ASP A 52 5.92 1.22 -14.53
CA ASP A 52 5.50 2.09 -15.62
C ASP A 52 4.02 1.85 -15.94
N ASP A 53 3.14 2.40 -15.09
CA ASP A 53 1.69 2.16 -15.16
C ASP A 53 0.94 3.20 -16.02
N ARG A 54 1.57 3.69 -17.10
CA ARG A 54 0.93 4.67 -18.00
C ARG A 54 -0.33 4.15 -18.70
N ASP A 55 -0.53 2.84 -18.68
CA ASP A 55 -1.75 2.20 -19.20
C ASP A 55 -2.95 2.27 -18.23
N GLY A 56 -2.74 2.73 -17.00
CA GLY A 56 -3.80 2.96 -16.01
C GLY A 56 -4.44 1.68 -15.45
N ARG A 57 -3.87 0.49 -15.67
CA ARG A 57 -4.48 -0.78 -15.23
C ARG A 57 -4.18 -1.16 -13.79
N PHE A 58 -3.16 -0.56 -13.19
CA PHE A 58 -2.73 -0.91 -11.82
C PHE A 58 -3.74 -0.47 -10.76
N ARG A 59 -4.05 -1.38 -9.82
CA ARG A 59 -4.98 -1.15 -8.71
C ARG A 59 -4.29 -1.44 -7.39
N HIS A 60 -3.98 -0.38 -6.63
CA HIS A 60 -3.25 -0.47 -5.35
C HIS A 60 -3.85 -1.49 -4.37
N ASN A 61 -5.17 -1.40 -4.12
CA ASN A 61 -5.83 -2.26 -3.15
C ASN A 61 -5.78 -3.75 -3.56
N GLU A 62 -6.02 -4.05 -4.85
CA GLU A 62 -5.94 -5.42 -5.36
C GLU A 62 -4.52 -5.98 -5.25
N PHE A 63 -3.51 -5.19 -5.60
CA PHE A 63 -2.11 -5.56 -5.46
C PHE A 63 -1.75 -5.87 -4.00
N LEU A 64 -2.16 -5.01 -3.06
CA LEU A 64 -1.90 -5.21 -1.64
C LEU A 64 -2.58 -6.46 -1.08
N ARG A 65 -3.83 -6.74 -1.48
CA ARG A 65 -4.53 -7.98 -1.12
C ARG A 65 -3.78 -9.22 -1.61
N LEU A 66 -3.29 -9.19 -2.84
CA LEU A 66 -2.50 -10.32 -3.41
C LEU A 66 -1.14 -10.46 -2.71
N ALA A 67 -0.46 -9.37 -2.40
CA ALA A 67 0.82 -9.40 -1.68
C ALA A 67 0.65 -9.98 -0.26
N GLN A 68 -0.40 -9.60 0.46
CA GLN A 68 -0.73 -10.24 1.74
C GLN A 68 -0.95 -11.74 1.57
N ALA A 69 -1.74 -12.17 0.59
CA ALA A 69 -1.99 -13.60 0.36
C ALA A 69 -0.69 -14.37 0.02
N ALA A 70 0.29 -13.71 -0.59
CA ALA A 70 1.56 -14.33 -0.96
C ALA A 70 2.55 -14.39 0.22
N PHE A 71 2.57 -13.40 1.11
CA PHE A 71 3.65 -13.22 2.09
C PHE A 71 3.21 -13.16 3.56
N ALA A 72 1.91 -13.02 3.86
CA ALA A 72 1.42 -12.99 5.24
C ALA A 72 1.65 -14.36 5.90
N GLY A 73 2.56 -14.38 6.87
CA GLY A 73 2.99 -15.59 7.59
C GLY A 73 4.42 -16.06 7.29
N GLU A 74 5.09 -15.50 6.28
CA GLU A 74 6.46 -15.87 5.88
C GLU A 74 7.55 -15.00 6.55
N ALA A 75 7.29 -14.42 7.73
CA ALA A 75 8.33 -13.78 8.52
C ALA A 75 9.29 -14.85 9.10
N ARG A 76 10.13 -15.43 8.25
CA ARG A 76 11.28 -16.23 8.65
C ARG A 76 12.44 -15.29 8.99
N PRO A 77 13.16 -15.57 10.10
CA PRO A 77 14.23 -14.73 10.61
C PRO A 77 15.43 -14.64 9.67
#